data_AF-A0A838FV52-F1
#
_entry.id   AF-A0A838FV52-F1
#
_cell.length_a   1.000
_cell.length_b   1.000
_cell.length_c   1.000
_cell.angle_alpha   90.00
_cell.angle_beta   90.00
_cell.angle_gamma   90.00
#
_symmetry.space_group_name_H-M   'P 1'
#
loop_
_entity.id
_entity.type
_entity.pdbx_description
1 polymer ?
#
loop_
_entity_poly.entity_id
_entity_poly.type
_entity_poly.pdbx_seq_one_letter_code
_entity_poly.pdbx_strand_id
1 'polypeptide(L)' 'MTTTVEAIYEGGVLRPLQPLALPEHAHVHVSVETMPEDPERAAWLAQSERRLREVWENDADDVFTELRPQ' A
#
# COMPACT_ATOMS: atom_id res chain seq x y z
N MET A 1 8.86 -21.12 5.03
CA MET A 1 7.46 -21.27 5.45
C MET A 1 6.91 -19.88 5.68
N THR A 2 5.71 -19.60 5.18
CA THR A 2 5.06 -18.29 5.32
C THR A 2 3.92 -18.44 6.31
N THR A 3 3.87 -17.60 7.34
CA THR A 3 2.82 -17.62 8.36
C THR A 3 2.15 -16.25 8.37
N THR A 4 0.87 -16.22 8.03
CA THR A 4 0.04 -15.02 8.15
C THR A 4 -0.44 -14.91 9.59
N VAL A 5 -0.24 -13.74 10.20
CA VAL A 5 -0.70 -13.44 11.56
C VAL A 5 -1.50 -12.14 11.53
N GLU A 6 -2.58 -12.10 12.31
CA GLU A 6 -3.35 -10.88 12.49
C GLU A 6 -2.63 -9.96 13.48
N ALA A 7 -2.58 -8.67 13.14
CA ALA A 7 -1.91 -7.64 13.92
C ALA A 7 -2.69 -6.33 13.86
N ILE A 8 -2.64 -5.56 14.95
CA ILE A 8 -3.19 -4.20 15.00
C ILE A 8 -2.05 -3.22 14.76
N TYR A 9 -2.31 -2.21 13.92
CA TYR A 9 -1.40 -1.08 13.75
C TYR A 9 -1.74 -0.01 14.79
N GLU A 10 -0.84 0.23 15.75
CA GLU A 10 -1.04 1.20 16.81
C GLU A 10 0.24 1.99 17.06
N GLY A 11 0.15 3.33 17.06
CA GLY A 11 1.29 4.20 17.37
C GLY A 11 2.47 4.06 16.40
N GLY A 12 2.22 3.69 15.14
CA GLY A 12 3.24 3.50 14.13
C GLY A 12 3.86 2.09 14.08
N VAL A 13 3.41 1.17 14.93
CA VAL A 13 3.99 -0.17 15.08
C VAL A 13 2.92 -1.26 14.87
N LEU A 14 3.29 -2.33 14.17
CA LEU A 14 2.46 -3.54 14.04
C LEU A 14 2.57 -4.40 15.30
N ARG A 15 1.45 -4.61 15.98
CA ARG A 15 1.35 -5.41 17.21
C ARG A 15 0.58 -6.70 16.89
N PRO A 16 1.24 -7.86 16.82
CA PRO A 16 0.58 -9.15 16.62
C PRO A 16 -0.46 -9.41 17.72
N LEU A 17 -1.62 -9.94 17.36
CA LEU A 17 -2.65 -10.32 18.33
C LEU A 17 -2.21 -11.52 19.19
N GLN A 18 -1.28 -12.31 18.67
CA GLN A 18 -0.77 -13.52 19.28
C GLN A 18 0.76 -13.58 19.18
N PRO A 19 1.45 -14.17 20.18
CA PRO A 19 2.91 -14.29 20.15
C PRO A 19 3.38 -15.13 18.96
N LEU A 20 4.39 -14.63 18.24
CA LEU A 20 5.06 -15.43 17.22
C LEU A 20 6.08 -16.34 17.90
N ALA A 21 6.00 -17.64 17.62
CA ALA A 21 6.97 -18.64 18.06
C ALA A 21 8.26 -18.56 17.21
N LEU A 22 8.92 -17.40 17.23
CA LEU A 22 10.16 -17.14 16.54
C LEU A 22 11.31 -16.99 17.54
N PRO A 23 12.53 -17.42 17.20
CA PRO A 23 13.68 -17.16 18.04
C PRO A 23 13.96 -15.66 18.15
N GLU A 24 14.54 -15.24 19.28
CA GLU A 24 14.95 -13.85 19.46
C GLU A 24 15.92 -13.42 18.35
N HIS A 25 15.76 -12.19 17.84
CA HIS A 25 16.51 -11.61 16.73
C HIS A 25 16.33 -12.28 15.36
N ALA A 26 15.26 -13.06 15.17
CA ALA A 26 14.92 -13.56 13.84
C ALA A 26 14.66 -12.41 12.86
N HIS A 27 15.38 -12.38 11.74
CA HIS A 27 15.04 -11.51 10.61
C HIS A 27 13.82 -12.06 9.89
N VAL A 28 12.77 -11.23 9.78
CA VAL A 28 11.51 -11.60 9.12
C VAL A 28 11.17 -10.63 8.00
N HIS A 29 10.52 -11.16 6.96
CA HIS A 29 9.92 -10.36 5.90
C HIS A 29 8.44 -10.11 6.25
N VAL A 30 8.02 -8.85 6.27
CA VAL A 30 6.66 -8.46 6.67
C VAL A 30 5.88 -8.03 5.42
N SER A 31 4.80 -8.74 5.13
CA SER A 31 3.81 -8.34 4.12
C SER A 31 2.57 -7.82 4.84
N VAL A 32 2.21 -6.56 4.59
CA VAL A 32 1.05 -5.92 5.22
C VAL A 32 -0.11 -5.93 4.25
N GLU A 33 -1.15 -6.68 4.57
CA GLU A 33 -2.44 -6.65 3.88
C GLU A 33 -3.48 -6.04 4.81
N THR A 34 -4.00 -4.87 4.43
CA THR A 34 -5.04 -4.18 5.19
C THR A 34 -6.39 -4.78 4.84
N MET A 35 -7.14 -5.24 5.84
CA MET A 35 -8.50 -5.74 5.63
C MET A 35 -9.42 -4.63 5.08
N PRO A 36 -10.40 -4.98 4.22
CA PRO A 36 -11.20 -4.03 3.44
C PRO A 36 -12.14 -3.12 4.26
N GLU A 37 -12.20 -3.27 5.57
CA GLU A 37 -13.09 -2.54 6.47
C GLU A 37 -12.40 -1.42 7.25
N ASP A 38 -11.22 -0.98 6.82
CA ASP A 38 -10.56 0.20 7.36
C ASP A 38 -11.08 1.49 6.67
N PRO A 39 -11.95 2.28 7.34
CA PRO A 39 -12.54 3.48 6.76
C PRO A 39 -11.51 4.58 6.48
N GLU A 40 -10.38 4.58 7.21
CA GLU A 40 -9.31 5.55 7.02
C GLU A 40 -8.54 5.25 5.72
N ARG A 41 -8.31 3.96 5.43
CA ARG A 41 -7.72 3.53 4.16
C ARG A 41 -8.63 3.82 2.97
N ALA A 42 -9.94 3.59 3.09
CA ALA A 42 -10.88 3.92 2.03
C ALA A 42 -10.87 5.43 1.71
N ALA A 43 -10.80 6.27 2.75
CA ALA A 43 -10.66 7.72 2.59
C ALA A 43 -9.33 8.11 1.90
N TRP A 44 -8.22 7.46 2.29
CA TRP A 44 -6.90 7.72 1.71
C TRP A 44 -6.78 7.27 0.25
N LEU A 45 -7.37 6.12 -0.11
CA LEU A 45 -7.47 5.63 -1.48
C LEU A 45 -8.32 6.55 -2.35
N ALA A 46 -9.50 6.95 -1.87
CA ALA A 46 -10.37 7.87 -2.61
C ALA A 46 -9.70 9.23 -2.84
N GLN A 47 -8.93 9.73 -1.87
CA GLN A 47 -8.18 10.98 -2.02
C GLN A 47 -7.03 10.85 -3.02
N SER A 48 -6.34 9.71 -3.02
CA SER A 48 -5.24 9.43 -3.95
C SER A 48 -5.75 9.25 -5.39
N GLU A 49 -6.87 8.55 -5.57
CA GLU A 49 -7.49 8.36 -6.89
C GLU A 49 -7.93 9.69 -7.52
N ARG A 50 -8.51 10.61 -6.73
CA ARG A 50 -8.88 11.95 -7.23
C ARG A 50 -7.67 12.73 -7.72
N ARG A 51 -6.59 12.76 -6.94
CA ARG A 51 -5.36 13.44 -7.34
C ARG A 51 -4.71 12.81 -8.56
N LEU A 52 -4.73 11.48 -8.64
CA LEU A 52 -4.19 10.76 -9.79
C LEU A 52 -4.97 11.19 -11.04
N ARG A 53 -6.30 11.14 -10.99
CA ARG A 53 -7.15 11.53 -12.11
C ARG A 53 -6.92 12.99 -12.56
N GLU A 54 -6.77 13.94 -11.64
CA GLU A 54 -6.43 15.33 -11.97
C GLU A 54 -5.10 15.47 -12.71
N VAL A 55 -4.11 14.61 -12.42
CA VAL A 55 -2.81 14.61 -13.08
C VAL A 55 -2.86 13.92 -14.45
N TRP A 56 -3.61 12.82 -14.59
CA TRP A 56 -3.69 12.05 -15.84
C TRP A 56 -4.76 12.55 -16.83
N GLU A 57 -5.77 13.30 -16.39
CA GLU A 57 -6.73 13.99 -17.28
C GLU A 57 -6.20 15.36 -17.77
N ASN A 58 -4.93 15.65 -17.50
CA ASN A 58 -4.26 16.81 -18.07
C ASN A 58 -3.85 16.49 -19.52
N ASP A 59 -4.62 17.02 -20.47
CA ASP A 59 -4.39 17.01 -21.93
C ASP A 59 -2.98 17.52 -22.36
N ALA A 60 -2.17 18.02 -21.43
CA ALA A 60 -0.82 18.51 -21.67
C ALA A 60 0.27 17.42 -21.77
N ASP A 61 -0.01 16.16 -21.43
CA ASP A 61 1.00 15.07 -21.40
C ASP A 61 1.03 14.19 -22.68
N ASP A 62 0.33 14.56 -23.75
CA ASP A 62 0.38 13.89 -25.07
C ASP A 62 1.67 14.18 -25.89
N VAL A 63 2.66 14.83 -25.28
CA VAL A 63 3.87 15.36 -25.95
C VAL A 63 4.78 14.28 -26.54
N PHE A 64 4.66 13.01 -26.15
CA PHE A 64 5.53 11.93 -26.62
C PHE A 64 4.97 11.03 -27.73
N THR A 65 3.87 11.41 -28.38
CA THR A 65 3.35 10.62 -29.53
C THR A 65 4.09 10.91 -30.85
N GLU A 66 4.91 11.98 -30.92
CA GLU A 66 5.55 12.43 -32.16
C GLU A 66 6.98 11.89 -32.42
N LEU A 67 7.32 10.71 -31.91
CA LEU A 67 8.55 9.99 -32.34
C LEU A 67 8.22 8.78 -33.21
N ARG A 68 7.53 9.02 -34.33
CA ARG A 68 7.53 8.10 -35.47
C ARG A 68 8.67 8.51 -36.42
N PRO A 69 9.78 7.76 -36.51
CA PRO A 69 10.65 7.90 -37.67
C PRO A 69 9.87 7.47 -38.93
N GLN A 70 10.02 8.26 -39.98
CA GLN A 70 9.48 7.99 -41.33
C GLN A 70 10.07 6.72 -41.94
#